data_AF-A0AAW2JXM9-F1
#
_entry.id   AF-A0AAW2JXM9-F1
#
_cell.length_a   1.000
_cell.length_b   1.000
_cell.length_c   1.000
_cell.angle_alpha   90.00
_cell.angle_beta   90.00
_cell.angle_gamma   90.00
#
_symmetry.space_group_name_H-M   'P 1'
#
loop_
_entity.id
_entity.type
_entity.pdbx_description
1 polymer ?
#
loop_
_entity_poly.entity_id
_entity_poly.type
_entity_poly.pdbx_seq_one_letter_code
_entity_poly.pdbx_strand_id
1 'polypeptide(L)'
;MEELLTIELTLGDPRKVTKIGSKMTEDVRNQVVNCLMRNKDIFAWTLQDLEVIDPSVIMHHLNLDPSVKRVKQTTRHFGPKKTKSPKEK
;
A
#
# COMPACT_ATOMS: atom_id res chain seq x y z
N MET A 1 24.54 -0.84 -2.37
CA MET A 1 23.25 -1.49 -2.62
C MET A 1 22.89 -2.25 -1.36
N GLU A 2 21.72 -2.01 -0.78
CA GLU A 2 21.29 -2.78 0.39
C GLU A 2 20.89 -4.18 -0.04
N GLU A 3 21.37 -5.18 0.69
CA GLU A 3 21.01 -6.58 0.48
C GLU A 3 19.74 -6.90 1.28
N LEU A 4 18.77 -7.51 0.63
CA LEU A 4 17.46 -7.81 1.20
C LEU A 4 17.16 -9.30 1.11
N LEU A 5 16.53 -9.85 2.15
CA LEU A 5 16.03 -11.21 2.21
C LEU A 5 14.52 -11.20 2.07
N THR A 6 13.99 -12.11 1.24
CA THR A 6 12.54 -12.29 1.10
C THR A 6 12.06 -13.31 2.12
N ILE A 7 10.98 -12.99 2.83
CA ILE A 7 10.33 -13.85 3.82
C ILE A 7 8.85 -14.00 3.51
N GLU A 8 8.30 -15.18 3.78
CA GLU A 8 6.87 -15.47 3.72
C GLU A 8 6.21 -15.08 5.04
N LEU A 9 5.17 -14.23 5.00
CA LEU A 9 4.40 -13.84 6.19
C LEU A 9 3.17 -14.73 6.41
N THR A 10 2.73 -15.45 5.37
CA THR A 10 1.65 -16.45 5.45
C THR A 10 2.13 -17.75 4.81
N LEU A 11 2.08 -18.83 5.58
CA LEU A 11 2.53 -20.16 5.13
C LEU A 11 1.76 -20.58 3.88
N GLY A 12 2.48 -20.81 2.77
CA GLY A 12 1.92 -21.33 1.53
C GLY A 12 1.23 -20.29 0.63
N ASP A 13 1.27 -19.00 0.95
CA ASP A 13 0.78 -17.94 0.05
C ASP A 13 1.95 -17.11 -0.52
N PRO A 14 2.37 -17.37 -1.78
CA PRO A 14 3.48 -16.66 -2.40
C PRO A 14 3.20 -15.18 -2.65
N ARG A 15 1.94 -14.72 -2.51
CA ARG A 15 1.57 -13.30 -2.63
C ARG A 15 1.83 -12.53 -1.34
N LYS A 16 1.95 -13.21 -0.21
CA LYS A 16 2.09 -12.60 1.13
C LYS A 16 3.54 -12.65 1.61
N VAL A 17 4.43 -12.09 0.80
CA VAL A 17 5.87 -12.02 1.07
C VAL A 17 6.32 -10.58 1.31
N THR A 18 7.34 -10.39 2.14
CA THR A 18 7.98 -9.08 2.34
C THR A 18 9.49 -9.20 2.31
N LYS A 19 10.18 -8.07 2.18
CA LYS A 19 11.65 -7.99 2.16
C LYS A 19 12.15 -7.32 3.43
N ILE A 20 13.14 -7.94 4.06
CA ILE A 20 13.83 -7.42 5.25
C ILE A 20 15.33 -7.25 4.96
N GLY A 21 16.02 -6.39 5.69
CA GLY A 21 17.47 -6.22 5.55
C GLY A 21 18.23 -7.52 5.85
N SER A 22 19.23 -7.87 5.02
CA SER A 22 20.05 -9.08 5.25
C SER A 22 21.01 -8.93 6.43
N LYS A 23 21.39 -7.70 6.77
CA LYS A 23 22.39 -7.37 7.79
C LYS A 23 21.77 -7.26 9.18
N MET A 24 21.11 -8.33 9.64
CA MET A 24 20.55 -8.44 10.98
C MET A 24 21.12 -9.67 11.70
N THR A 25 21.25 -9.60 13.02
CA THR A 25 21.52 -10.79 13.82
C THR A 25 20.30 -11.71 13.78
N GLU A 26 20.52 -13.01 13.98
CA GLU A 26 19.46 -14.01 13.87
C GLU A 26 18.32 -13.79 14.89
N ASP A 27 18.68 -13.36 16.11
CA ASP A 27 17.70 -13.00 17.15
C ASP A 27 16.79 -11.85 16.69
N VAL A 28 17.38 -10.73 16.24
CA VAL A 28 16.64 -9.56 15.75
C VAL A 28 15.79 -9.92 14.54
N ARG A 29 16.35 -10.72 13.62
CA ARG A 29 15.62 -11.22 12.46
C ARG A 29 14.37 -11.99 12.89
N ASN A 30 14.49 -12.91 13.83
CA ASN A 30 13.37 -13.70 14.33
C ASN A 30 12.32 -12.82 15.02
N GLN A 31 12.73 -11.83 15.82
CA GLN A 31 11.82 -10.87 16.44
C GLN A 31 11.03 -10.07 15.39
N VAL A 32 11.71 -9.59 14.35
CA VAL A 32 11.09 -8.84 13.24
C VAL A 32 10.12 -9.72 12.47
N VAL A 33 10.53 -10.94 12.09
CA VAL A 33 9.67 -11.90 11.36
C VAL A 33 8.41 -12.20 12.18
N ASN A 34 8.56 -12.51 13.48
CA ASN A 34 7.43 -12.78 14.37
C ASN A 34 6.51 -11.56 14.54
N CYS A 35 7.07 -10.35 14.57
CA CYS A 35 6.29 -9.12 14.60
C CYS A 35 5.44 -8.96 13.32
N LEU A 36 6.07 -9.14 12.15
CA LEU A 36 5.41 -9.02 10.85
C LEU A 36 4.34 -10.10 10.64
N MET A 37 4.60 -11.34 11.06
CA MET A 37 3.61 -12.43 10.98
C MET A 37 2.40 -12.19 11.89
N ARG A 38 2.60 -11.62 13.09
CA ARG A 38 1.50 -11.27 14.01
C ARG A 38 0.63 -10.13 13.49
N ASN A 39 1.21 -9.21 12.70
CA ASN A 39 0.54 -8.03 12.16
C ASN A 39 0.34 -8.11 10.64
N LYS A 40 0.14 -9.32 10.12
CA LYS A 40 0.04 -9.58 8.67
C LYS A 40 -1.18 -8.94 7.99
N ASP A 41 -2.16 -8.53 8.79
CA ASP A 41 -3.41 -7.85 8.43
C ASP A 41 -3.24 -6.35 8.20
N ILE A 42 -2.15 -5.75 8.67
CA ILE A 42 -1.82 -4.33 8.40
C ILE A 42 -1.40 -4.13 6.93
N PHE A 43 -0.99 -5.19 6.24
CA PHE A 43 -0.57 -5.13 4.85
C PHE A 43 -1.76 -5.23 3.90
N ALA A 44 -1.83 -4.29 2.97
CA ALA A 44 -2.74 -4.35 1.83
C ALA A 44 -2.18 -5.26 0.73
N TRP A 45 -2.38 -6.58 0.85
CA TRP A 45 -1.94 -7.56 -0.14
C TRP A 45 -2.70 -7.43 -1.47
N THR A 46 -3.93 -6.94 -1.40
CA THR A 46 -4.82 -6.65 -2.51
C THR A 46 -5.46 -5.28 -2.35
N LEU A 47 -6.06 -4.76 -3.42
CA LEU A 47 -6.81 -3.50 -3.34
C LEU A 47 -8.02 -3.58 -2.40
N GLN A 48 -8.58 -4.77 -2.19
CA GLN A 48 -9.70 -5.00 -1.26
C GLN A 48 -9.24 -4.92 0.20
N ASP A 49 -7.99 -5.30 0.48
CA ASP A 49 -7.41 -5.16 1.82
C ASP A 49 -7.17 -3.69 2.22
N LEU A 50 -7.32 -2.72 1.31
CA LEU A 50 -7.28 -1.28 1.63
C LEU A 50 -8.64 -0.75 2.14
N GLU A 51 -9.74 -1.50 2.00
CA GLU A 51 -11.06 -1.13 2.52
C GLU A 51 -11.15 -1.37 4.04
N VAL A 52 -10.07 -1.13 4.78
CA VAL A 52 -9.95 -1.38 6.23
C VAL A 52 -10.87 -0.47 7.04
N ILE A 53 -11.27 0.67 6.48
CA ILE A 53 -12.17 1.62 7.13
C ILE A 53 -13.54 1.45 6.52
N ASP A 54 -14.46 0.89 7.30
CA ASP A 54 -15.87 0.85 6.96
C ASP A 54 -16.31 2.29 6.62
N PRO A 55 -16.85 2.54 5.42
CA PRO A 55 -17.38 3.85 5.04
C PRO A 55 -18.44 4.38 6.02
N SER A 56 -19.06 3.52 6.82
CA SER A 56 -19.96 3.91 7.91
C SER A 56 -19.25 4.61 9.09
N VAL A 57 -17.95 4.38 9.27
CA VAL A 57 -17.17 4.83 10.42
C VAL A 57 -16.64 6.26 10.21
N ILE A 58 -16.01 6.56 9.07
CA ILE A 58 -15.58 7.92 8.69
C ILE A 58 -15.67 8.07 7.16
N MET A 59 -16.83 8.46 6.64
CA MET A 59 -16.97 8.90 5.25
C MET A 59 -17.52 10.32 5.22
N HIS A 60 -16.76 11.24 4.64
CA HIS A 60 -17.28 12.55 4.28
C HIS A 60 -17.97 12.44 2.92
N HIS A 61 -19.31 12.55 2.93
CA HIS A 61 -20.08 12.62 1.68
C HIS A 61 -19.93 14.02 1.08
N LEU A 62 -19.50 14.08 -0.17
CA LEU A 62 -19.65 15.29 -0.96
C LEU A 62 -21.13 15.41 -1.33
N ASN A 63 -21.80 16.47 -0.90
CA ASN A 63 -23.18 16.78 -1.33
C ASN A 63 -23.18 17.12 -2.83
N LEU A 64 -23.25 16.07 -3.64
CA LEU A 64 -23.41 16.17 -5.08
C LEU A 64 -24.89 15.98 -5.40
N ASP A 65 -25.44 16.89 -6.20
CA ASP A 65 -26.76 16.72 -6.79
C ASP A 65 -26.73 15.54 -7.78
N PRO A 66 -27.52 14.47 -7.56
CA PRO A 66 -27.54 13.30 -8.44
C PRO A 66 -28.03 13.60 -9.86
N SER A 67 -28.77 14.70 -10.04
CA SER A 67 -29.27 15.13 -11.35
C SER A 67 -28.18 15.79 -12.21
N VAL A 68 -27.04 16.16 -11.61
CA VAL A 68 -25.94 16.82 -12.31
C VAL A 68 -25.06 15.78 -12.99
N LYS A 69 -24.88 15.93 -14.30
CA LYS A 69 -24.02 15.08 -15.11
C LYS A 69 -22.57 15.18 -14.64
N ARG A 70 -21.94 14.03 -14.37
CA ARG A 70 -20.50 13.96 -14.05
C ARG A 70 -19.69 14.53 -15.22
N VAL A 71 -18.85 15.52 -14.92
CA VAL A 71 -17.92 16.11 -15.90
C VAL A 71 -16.52 15.57 -15.65
N LYS A 72 -15.95 14.85 -16.62
CA LYS A 72 -14.54 14.47 -16.58
C LYS A 72 -13.70 15.67 -17.00
N GLN A 73 -13.01 16.31 -16.05
CA GLN A 73 -12.10 17.40 -16.37
C GLN A 73 -10.90 16.86 -17.15
N THR A 74 -10.61 17.44 -18.31
CA THR A 74 -9.43 17.10 -19.09
C THR A 74 -8.18 17.51 -18.32
N THR A 75 -7.21 16.59 -18.22
CA THR A 75 -5.92 16.87 -17.60
C THR A 75 -5.24 18.00 -18.36
N ARG A 76 -4.84 19.06 -17.66
CA ARG A 76 -4.10 20.16 -18.28
C ARG A 76 -2.74 19.65 -18.77
N HIS A 77 -2.37 20.01 -20.00
CA HIS A 77 -1.03 19.73 -20.50
C HIS A 77 -0.03 20.62 -19.75
N PHE A 78 0.69 20.03 -18.80
CA PHE A 78 1.81 20.69 -18.16
C PHE A 78 3.00 20.67 -19.13
N GLY A 79 3.66 21.82 -19.32
CA GLY A 79 4.87 21.89 -20.15
C GLY A 79 5.99 20.96 -19.65
N PRO A 80 6.99 20.63 -20.49
CA PRO A 80 7.95 19.55 -20.26
C PRO A 80 8.77 19.67 -18.97
N LYS A 81 8.84 20.86 -18.36
CA LYS A 81 9.53 21.12 -17.08
C LYS A 81 8.74 20.62 -15.85
N LYS A 82 7.42 20.43 -15.96
CA LYS A 82 6.53 20.01 -14.87
C LYS A 82 5.95 18.59 -15.04
N THR A 83 6.25 17.91 -16.14
CA THR A 83 5.89 16.50 -16.36
C THR A 83 6.87 15.51 -15.72
N LYS A 84 7.97 16.01 -15.12
CA LYS A 84 9.03 15.21 -14.50
C LYS A 84 9.10 15.38 -12.98
N SER A 85 7.95 15.41 -12.31
CA SER A 85 7.89 15.21 -10.85
C SER A 85 7.15 13.89 -10.55
N PRO A 86 7.57 13.15 -9.51
CA PRO A 86 7.62 11.69 -9.57
C PRO A 86 6.24 11.06 -9.59
N LYS A 87 6.08 10.05 -10.44
CA LYS A 87 5.05 9.03 -10.23
C LYS A 87 5.34 8.39 -8.87
N GLU A 88 4.36 8.43 -7.97
CA GLU A 88 4.41 7.62 -6.74
C GLU A 88 4.69 6.17 -7.11
N LYS A 89 5.58 5.56 -6.32
CA LYS A 89 6.04 4.17 -6.48
C LYS A 89 4.98 3.18 -6.03
#